data_AF-A0A8J9X251-F1
#
_entry.id   AF-A0A8J9X251-F1
#
_cell.length_a   1.000
_cell.length_b   1.000
_cell.length_c   1.000
_cell.angle_alpha   90.00
_cell.angle_beta   90.00
_cell.angle_gamma   90.00
#
_symmetry.space_group_name_H-M   'P 1'
#
loop_
_entity.id
_entity.type
_entity.pdbx_description
1 polymer ?
#
loop_
_entity_poly.entity_id
_entity_poly.type
_entity_poly.pdbx_seq_one_letter_code
_entity_poly.pdbx_strand_id
1 'polypeptide(L)'
;ELNATNPKVKREALSLAGLIHTQLGPSFGALAISMTKKSDVRTQLDKCFAEFVYDTSFEEKQWQKSSFASILSCPDAIVDKKSLVLNVPKTDLFTVLPDDLLSKL
;
A
#
# COMPACT_ATOMS: atom_id res chain seq x y z
N GLU A 1 5.19 -12.22 -9.99
CA GLU A 1 4.04 -12.62 -10.83
C GLU A 1 3.45 -13.91 -10.29
N LEU A 2 2.12 -13.99 -10.10
CA LEU A 2 1.44 -15.25 -9.79
C LEU A 2 1.47 -16.17 -11.04
N ASN A 3 2.64 -16.74 -11.32
CA ASN A 3 2.85 -17.83 -12.28
C ASN A 3 2.58 -19.18 -11.60
N ALA A 4 1.48 -19.28 -10.84
CA ALA A 4 1.06 -20.55 -10.28
C ALA A 4 0.47 -21.41 -11.40
N THR A 5 1.26 -22.36 -11.91
CA THR A 5 0.84 -23.34 -12.93
C THR A 5 -0.25 -24.30 -12.41
N ASN A 6 -0.47 -24.32 -11.08
CA ASN A 6 -1.44 -25.18 -10.43
C ASN A 6 -2.77 -24.45 -10.15
N PRO A 7 -3.90 -24.90 -10.72
CA PRO A 7 -5.20 -24.24 -10.54
C PRO A 7 -5.69 -24.22 -9.08
N LYS A 8 -5.28 -25.18 -8.24
CA LYS A 8 -5.61 -25.17 -6.80
C LYS A 8 -4.92 -24.01 -6.09
N VAL A 9 -3.65 -23.78 -6.38
CA VAL A 9 -2.87 -22.68 -5.79
C VAL A 9 -3.41 -21.33 -6.23
N LYS A 10 -3.83 -21.20 -7.50
CA LYS A 10 -4.47 -19.98 -8.00
C LYS A 10 -5.79 -19.68 -7.25
N ARG A 11 -6.60 -20.71 -6.99
CA ARG A 11 -7.84 -20.55 -6.23
C ARG A 11 -7.60 -20.11 -4.78
N GLU A 12 -6.65 -20.76 -4.10
CA GLU A 12 -6.29 -20.38 -2.72
C GLU A 12 -5.73 -18.96 -2.65
N ALA A 13 -4.89 -18.56 -3.61
CA ALA A 13 -4.37 -17.20 -3.67
C ALA A 13 -5.47 -16.14 -3.88
N LEU A 14 -6.48 -16.44 -4.71
CA LEU A 14 -7.66 -15.58 -4.88
C LEU A 14 -8.51 -15.53 -3.61
N SER A 15 -8.76 -16.67 -2.96
CA SER A 15 -9.47 -16.74 -1.68
C SER A 15 -8.79 -15.89 -0.61
N LEU A 16 -7.47 -16.00 -0.48
CA LEU A 16 -6.68 -15.19 0.43
C LEU A 16 -6.77 -13.69 0.09
N ALA A 17 -6.68 -13.33 -1.20
CA ALA A 17 -6.85 -11.95 -1.62
C ALA A 17 -8.24 -11.40 -1.26
N GLY A 18 -9.30 -12.21 -1.41
CA GLY A 18 -10.65 -11.87 -0.98
C GLY A 18 -10.74 -11.62 0.53
N LEU A 19 -10.16 -12.50 1.35
CA LEU A 19 -10.12 -12.33 2.81
C LEU A 19 -9.34 -11.09 3.24
N ILE A 20 -8.28 -10.71 2.52
CA ILE A 20 -7.54 -9.48 2.80
C ILE A 20 -8.38 -8.26 2.38
N HIS A 21 -9.10 -8.36 1.26
CA HIS A 21 -9.99 -7.29 0.78
C HIS A 21 -11.14 -7.00 1.76
N THR A 22 -11.69 -8.00 2.45
CA THR A 22 -12.73 -7.73 3.46
C THR A 22 -12.22 -6.86 4.62
N GLN A 23 -10.92 -6.91 4.92
CA GLN A 23 -10.29 -6.19 6.03
C GLN A 23 -9.70 -4.83 5.61
N LEU A 24 -9.06 -4.76 4.43
CA LEU A 24 -8.36 -3.57 3.95
C LEU A 24 -9.16 -2.76 2.93
N GLY A 25 -10.22 -3.36 2.39
CA GLY A 25 -11.19 -2.69 1.53
C GLY A 25 -10.66 -2.21 0.19
N PRO A 26 -11.27 -1.15 -0.35
CA PRO A 26 -10.97 -0.64 -1.69
C PRO A 26 -9.50 -0.25 -1.90
N SER A 27 -8.80 0.18 -0.85
CA SER A 27 -7.38 0.55 -0.91
C SER A 27 -6.50 -0.63 -1.31
N PHE A 28 -6.75 -1.81 -0.72
CA PHE A 28 -6.06 -3.04 -1.11
C PHE A 28 -6.48 -3.50 -2.50
N GLY A 29 -7.77 -3.42 -2.83
CA GLY A 29 -8.27 -3.77 -4.17
C GLY A 29 -7.55 -3.00 -5.28
N ALA A 30 -7.44 -1.68 -5.13
CA ALA A 30 -6.72 -0.81 -6.06
C ALA A 30 -5.23 -1.17 -6.17
N LEU A 31 -4.58 -1.48 -5.04
CA LEU A 31 -3.18 -1.92 -5.03
C LEU A 31 -3.01 -3.26 -5.76
N ALA A 32 -3.80 -4.27 -5.41
CA ALA A 32 -3.73 -5.61 -6.01
C ALA A 32 -3.95 -5.57 -7.54
N ILE A 33 -4.89 -4.74 -7.98
CA ILE A 33 -5.16 -4.50 -9.40
C ILE A 33 -3.97 -3.81 -10.09
N SER A 34 -3.42 -2.74 -9.50
CA SER A 34 -2.32 -1.99 -10.10
C SER A 34 -1.01 -2.78 -10.19
N MET A 35 -0.77 -3.72 -9.27
CA MET A 35 0.40 -4.62 -9.31
C MET A 35 0.27 -5.75 -10.34
N THR A 36 -0.92 -5.95 -10.91
CA THR A 36 -1.20 -7.05 -11.82
C THR A 36 -1.12 -6.59 -13.28
N LYS A 37 -0.13 -7.12 -14.03
CA LYS A 37 0.06 -6.81 -15.45
C LYS A 37 -0.85 -7.61 -16.40
N LYS A 38 -1.45 -8.71 -15.93
CA LYS A 38 -2.27 -9.63 -16.74
C LYS A 38 -3.75 -9.28 -16.64
N SER A 39 -4.39 -8.98 -17.77
CA SER A 39 -5.81 -8.59 -17.85
C SER A 39 -6.78 -9.67 -17.33
N ASP A 40 -6.51 -10.95 -17.61
CA ASP A 40 -7.29 -12.08 -17.10
C ASP A 40 -7.29 -12.12 -15.56
N VAL A 41 -6.12 -11.97 -14.94
CA VAL A 41 -5.97 -11.98 -13.48
C VAL A 41 -6.66 -10.77 -12.86
N ARG A 42 -6.58 -9.60 -13.51
CA ARG A 42 -7.30 -8.40 -13.08
C ARG A 42 -8.81 -8.62 -13.05
N THR A 43 -9.36 -9.22 -14.10
CA THR A 43 -10.79 -9.54 -14.17
C THR A 43 -11.22 -10.54 -13.08
N GLN A 44 -10.36 -11.49 -12.74
CA GLN A 44 -10.61 -12.45 -11.66
C GLN A 44 -10.54 -11.79 -10.28
N LEU A 45 -9.64 -10.83 -10.08
CA LEU A 45 -9.56 -10.03 -8.86
C LEU A 45 -10.79 -9.13 -8.71
N ASP A 46 -11.22 -8.45 -9.78
CA ASP A 46 -12.43 -7.60 -9.75
C ASP A 46 -13.67 -8.42 -9.35
N LYS A 47 -13.83 -9.62 -9.91
CA LYS A 47 -14.91 -10.54 -9.51
C LYS A 47 -14.79 -10.99 -8.06
N CYS A 48 -13.57 -11.35 -7.63
CA CYS A 48 -13.31 -11.76 -6.25
C CYS A 48 -13.64 -10.64 -5.26
N PHE A 49 -13.21 -9.40 -5.51
CA PHE A 49 -13.49 -8.27 -4.62
C PHE A 49 -14.97 -7.88 -4.58
N ALA A 50 -15.73 -8.15 -5.64
CA ALA A 50 -17.18 -7.99 -5.63
C ALA A 50 -17.90 -9.04 -4.75
N GLU A 51 -17.35 -10.25 -4.62
CA GLU A 51 -17.87 -11.32 -3.76
C GLU A 51 -17.49 -11.10 -2.28
N PHE A 52 -16.26 -10.63 -2.04
CA PHE A 52 -15.73 -10.39 -0.69
C PHE A 52 -15.93 -8.92 -0.30
N VAL A 53 -17.14 -8.58 0.11
CA VAL A 53 -17.53 -7.22 0.50
C VAL A 53 -16.69 -6.72 1.67
N TYR A 54 -16.23 -5.46 1.57
CA TYR A 54 -15.48 -4.78 2.62
C TYR A 54 -16.31 -4.65 3.90
N ASP A 55 -15.74 -5.08 5.03
CA ASP A 55 -16.35 -4.93 6.35
C ASP A 55 -15.98 -3.57 6.95
N THR A 56 -16.94 -2.65 6.92
CA THR A 56 -16.77 -1.29 7.45
C THR A 56 -16.78 -1.24 8.98
N SER A 57 -17.05 -2.34 9.69
CA SER A 57 -17.04 -2.36 11.16
C SER A 57 -15.65 -2.10 11.75
N PHE A 58 -14.58 -2.28 10.96
CA PHE A 58 -13.20 -2.02 11.36
C PHE A 58 -12.72 -0.59 11.03
N GLU A 59 -13.48 0.17 10.25
CA GLU A 59 -13.08 1.51 9.78
C GLU A 59 -13.00 2.53 10.94
N GLU A 60 -13.74 2.29 12.04
CA GLU A 60 -13.72 3.13 13.25
C GLU A 60 -12.41 3.03 14.05
N LYS A 61 -11.56 2.02 13.83
CA LYS A 61 -10.17 2.07 14.29
C LYS A 61 -9.35 2.85 13.27
N GLN A 62 -9.70 4.12 13.12
CA GLN A 62 -8.89 5.12 12.44
C GLN A 62 -7.45 4.92 12.92
N TRP A 63 -6.60 4.37 12.05
CA TRP A 63 -5.17 4.34 12.30
C TRP A 63 -4.80 5.77 12.66
N GLN A 64 -4.35 5.99 13.90
CA GLN A 64 -3.94 7.32 14.31
C GLN A 64 -2.89 7.75 13.30
N LYS A 65 -3.28 8.70 12.44
CA LYS A 65 -2.38 9.33 11.49
C LYS A 65 -1.47 10.24 12.33
N SER A 66 -0.54 9.63 13.06
CA SER A 66 0.48 10.35 13.78
C SER A 66 1.45 10.86 12.73
N SER A 67 1.31 12.14 12.40
CA SER A 67 2.33 12.86 11.67
C SER A 67 3.59 12.90 12.53
N PHE A 68 4.77 12.90 11.91
CA PHE A 68 6.04 13.12 12.62
C PHE A 68 5.99 14.40 13.48
N ALA A 69 5.33 15.44 13.00
CA ALA A 69 5.12 16.67 13.78
C ALA A 69 4.23 16.42 15.01
N SER A 70 3.22 15.56 14.89
CA SER A 70 2.33 15.18 16.00
C SER A 70 3.07 14.37 17.07
N ILE A 71 4.02 13.50 16.68
CA ILE A 71 4.84 12.72 17.61
C ILE A 71 5.81 13.64 18.38
N LEU A 72 6.42 14.62 17.69
CA LEU A 72 7.35 15.58 18.30
C LEU A 72 6.68 16.62 19.20
N SER A 73 5.37 16.81 19.06
CA SER A 73 4.59 17.81 19.81
C SER A 73 3.96 17.26 21.10
N CYS A 74 4.10 15.96 21.38
CA CYS A 74 3.57 15.35 22.59
C CYS A 74 4.59 15.46 23.76
N PRO A 75 4.31 16.26 24.80
CA PRO A 75 5.24 16.46 25.91
C PRO A 75 5.48 15.20 26.77
N ASP A 76 4.57 14.22 26.73
CA ASP A 76 4.64 12.97 27.51
C ASP A 76 5.02 11.72 26.67
N ALA A 77 5.38 11.88 25.39
CA ALA A 77 5.90 10.77 24.64
C ALA A 77 7.29 10.41 25.21
N ILE A 78 7.40 9.26 25.87
CA ILE A 78 8.67 8.65 26.26
C ILE A 78 9.39 8.27 24.97
N VAL A 79 10.06 9.26 24.37
CA VAL A 79 11.03 9.06 23.30
C VAL A 79 12.21 8.37 23.97
N ASP A 80 12.26 7.05 23.84
CA ASP A 80 13.47 6.30 24.13
C ASP A 80 14.61 7.00 23.38
N LYS A 81 15.55 7.59 24.13
CA LYS A 81 16.57 8.55 23.66
C LYS A 81 17.63 7.90 22.78
N LYS A 82 17.28 6.91 21.96
CA LYS A 82 18.07 6.51 20.80
C LYS A 82 17.64 7.42 19.66
N SER A 83 18.24 8.62 19.66
CA SER A 83 18.22 9.56 18.55
C SER A 83 18.34 8.78 17.23
N LEU A 84 17.24 8.69 16.49
CA LEU A 84 17.25 8.08 15.17
C LEU A 84 17.98 9.07 14.27
N VAL A 85 19.28 8.85 14.08
CA VAL A 85 20.10 9.66 13.17
C VAL A 85 19.65 9.33 11.76
N LEU A 86 18.60 10.00 11.30
CA LEU A 86 18.21 10.01 9.91
C LEU A 86 19.29 10.79 9.16
N ASN A 87 20.22 10.07 8.55
CA ASN A 87 21.09 10.63 7.52
C ASN A 87 20.22 10.99 6.31
N VAL A 88 19.63 12.17 6.35
CA VAL A 88 18.97 12.76 5.18
C VAL A 88 20.07 13.02 4.15
N PRO A 89 20.06 12.37 2.98
CA PRO A 89 20.98 12.70 1.93
C PRO A 89 20.73 14.17 1.56
N LYS A 90 21.74 15.04 1.73
CA LYS A 90 21.70 16.44 1.29
C LYS A 90 21.68 16.59 -0.24
N THR A 91 21.66 15.48 -0.97
CA THR A 91 21.57 15.45 -2.42
C THR A 91 20.16 15.86 -2.84
N ASP A 92 20.09 17.10 -3.31
CA ASP A 92 18.93 17.64 -3.96
C ASP A 92 18.56 16.78 -5.18
N LEU A 93 17.40 16.12 -5.15
CA LEU A 93 16.94 15.21 -6.22
C LEU A 93 16.77 15.94 -7.57
N PHE A 94 16.74 17.27 -7.55
CA PHE A 94 16.68 18.11 -8.74
C PHE A 94 18.00 18.14 -9.52
N THR A 95 19.13 17.80 -8.91
CA THR A 95 20.43 17.71 -9.61
C THR A 95 20.62 16.41 -10.39
N VAL A 96 19.75 15.41 -10.17
CA VAL A 96 19.76 14.11 -10.86
C VAL A 96 18.75 14.10 -12.03
N LEU A 97 17.94 15.15 -12.16
CA LEU A 97 17.04 15.29 -13.28
C LEU A 97 17.84 15.75 -14.50
N PRO A 98 17.72 15.09 -15.66
CA PRO A 98 18.32 15.59 -16.88
C PRO A 98 17.77 16.98 -17.20
N ASP A 99 18.64 17.90 -17.61
CA ASP A 99 18.34 19.33 -17.85
C ASP A 99 17.14 19.54 -18.81
N ASP A 100 16.82 18.53 -19.60
CA ASP A 100 15.82 18.56 -20.67
C ASP A 100 14.42 18.06 -20.24
N LEU A 101 14.16 17.98 -18.94
CA LEU A 101 12.89 17.49 -18.39
C LEU A 101 11.86 18.61 -18.19
N LEU A 102 12.31 19.84 -17.93
CA LEU A 102 11.44 21.03 -17.81
C LEU A 102 11.14 21.70 -19.15
N SER A 103 11.96 21.46 -20.17
CA SER A 103 11.75 21.97 -21.54
C SER A 103 10.62 21.24 -22.29
N LYS A 104 10.15 20.10 -21.75
CA LYS A 104 9.09 19.26 -22.32
C LYS A 104 7.73 19.36 -21.60
N LEU A 105 7.62 20.26 -20.62
CA LEU A 105 6.37 20.65 -19.97
C LEU A 105 5.86 21.95 -20.59
#